data_AF-A0A0G1WVI4-F1
#
_entry.id   AF-A0A0G1WVI4-F1
#
_cell.length_a   1.000
_cell.length_b   1.000
_cell.length_c   1.000
_cell.angle_alpha   90.00
_cell.angle_beta   90.00
_cell.angle_gamma   90.00
#
_symmetry.space_group_name_H-M   'P 1'
#
loop_
_entity.id
_entity.type
_entity.pdbx_description
1 polymer ?
#
loop_
_entity_poly.entity_id
_entity_poly.type
_entity_poly.pdbx_seq_one_letter_code
_entity_poly.pdbx_strand_id
1 'polypeptide(L)'
;MKPLTPNDFGTPLTVETCPKIKIDDLLKQCREAFKESMITSQLKMMGVDIELIATETKFNGMRFWFKCQQCERRVGVLFKHPITESIGCRLCLHLHYRKQRYKGMAELG
;
A
#
# COMPACT_ATOMS: atom_id res chain seq x y z
N MET A 1 28.99 13.52 3.73
CA MET A 1 29.73 13.21 4.98
C MET A 1 29.98 14.56 5.66
N LYS A 2 29.45 14.81 6.86
CA LYS A 2 29.75 16.06 7.58
C LYS A 2 31.22 15.99 8.04
N PRO A 3 31.98 17.10 7.94
CA PRO A 3 33.37 17.11 8.40
C PRO A 3 33.41 16.94 9.92
N LEU A 4 34.33 16.11 10.40
CA LEU A 4 34.64 15.96 11.82
C LEU A 4 35.25 17.27 12.34
N THR A 5 34.72 17.75 13.45
CA THR A 5 35.19 18.94 14.16
C THR A 5 36.14 18.54 15.29
N PRO A 6 37.01 19.44 15.78
CA PRO A 6 37.95 19.14 16.87
C PRO A 6 37.29 18.59 18.16
N ASN A 7 36.00 18.89 18.37
CA ASN A 7 35.23 18.38 19.52
C ASN A 7 34.80 16.91 19.40
N ASP A 8 34.94 16.28 18.22
CA ASP A 8 34.49 14.91 17.98
C ASP A 8 35.49 13.84 18.49
N PHE A 9 36.64 14.25 19.01
CA PHE A 9 37.72 13.35 19.46
C PHE A 9 37.78 13.13 20.98
N GLY A 10 36.85 13.70 21.76
CA GLY A 10 36.93 13.74 23.23
C GLY A 10 36.29 12.58 23.98
N THR A 11 35.30 11.89 23.41
CA THR A 11 34.61 10.75 24.06
C THR A 11 34.13 9.71 23.04
N PRO A 12 34.43 8.41 23.21
CA PRO A 12 34.12 7.37 22.22
C PRO A 12 32.62 7.01 22.14
N LEU A 13 31.84 7.43 23.12
CA LEU A 13 30.39 7.22 23.19
C LEU A 13 29.69 8.55 22.96
N THR A 14 29.16 8.76 21.77
CA THR A 14 28.42 9.96 21.40
C THR A 14 26.97 9.61 21.12
N VAL A 15 26.10 10.63 21.10
CA VAL A 15 24.66 10.43 20.81
C VAL A 15 24.45 9.85 19.40
N GLU A 16 25.39 10.07 18.48
CA GLU A 16 25.39 9.55 17.12
C GLU A 16 25.79 8.07 17.05
N THR A 17 26.71 7.62 17.92
CA THR A 17 27.21 6.24 17.93
C THR A 17 26.36 5.30 18.78
N CYS A 18 25.57 5.83 19.70
CA CYS A 18 24.63 5.04 20.50
C CYS A 18 23.38 4.61 19.70
N PRO A 19 22.94 3.34 19.82
CA PRO A 19 21.65 2.89 19.31
C PRO A 19 20.50 3.73 19.88
N LYS A 20 19.64 4.26 19.02
CA LYS A 20 18.49 5.07 19.42
C LYS A 20 17.23 4.22 19.37
N ILE A 21 16.47 4.22 20.45
CA ILE A 21 15.09 3.70 20.47
C ILE A 21 14.17 4.93 20.49
N LYS A 22 13.45 5.15 19.38
CA LYS A 22 12.51 6.28 19.28
C LYS A 22 11.08 5.77 19.45
N ILE A 23 10.30 6.46 20.27
CA ILE A 23 8.88 6.15 20.43
C ILE A 23 8.12 6.23 19.10
N ASP A 24 8.51 7.15 18.21
CA ASP A 24 7.90 7.31 16.89
C ASP A 24 8.08 6.06 16.02
N ASP A 25 9.24 5.42 16.08
CA ASP A 25 9.52 4.21 15.30
C ASP A 25 8.64 3.04 15.80
N LEU A 26 8.49 2.92 17.12
CA LEU A 26 7.62 1.91 17.74
C LEU A 26 6.14 2.16 17.41
N LEU A 27 5.66 3.41 17.55
CA LEU A 27 4.29 3.77 17.21
C LEU A 27 3.99 3.54 15.73
N LYS A 28 4.97 3.76 14.85
CA LYS A 28 4.83 3.50 13.42
C LYS A 28 4.64 2.01 13.13
N GLN A 29 5.51 1.17 13.69
CA GLN A 29 5.40 -0.29 13.55
C GLN A 29 4.05 -0.81 14.05
N CYS A 30 3.61 -0.35 15.23
CA CYS A 30 2.30 -0.71 15.77
C CYS A 30 1.14 -0.29 14.85
N ARG A 31 1.18 0.93 14.29
CA ARG A 31 0.12 1.41 13.38
C ARG A 31 0.04 0.58 12.11
N GLU A 32 1.17 0.16 11.55
CA GLU A 32 1.21 -0.60 10.31
C GLU A 32 0.70 -2.02 10.50
N ALA A 33 1.17 -2.72 11.52
CA ALA A 33 0.69 -4.05 11.89
C ALA A 33 -0.81 -4.03 12.24
N PHE A 34 -1.26 -3.00 12.99
CA PHE A 34 -2.66 -2.86 13.35
C PHE A 34 -3.56 -2.61 12.14
N LYS A 35 -3.12 -1.79 11.17
CA LYS A 35 -3.86 -1.56 9.92
C LYS A 35 -4.05 -2.88 9.15
N GLU A 36 -2.99 -3.65 9.00
CA GLU A 36 -3.05 -4.94 8.29
C GLU A 36 -4.04 -5.90 8.96
N SER A 37 -3.92 -6.06 10.29
CA SER A 37 -4.82 -6.89 11.08
C SER A 37 -6.29 -6.44 11.01
N MET A 38 -6.55 -5.13 11.10
CA MET A 38 -7.91 -4.58 11.03
C MET A 38 -8.54 -4.78 9.65
N ILE A 39 -7.81 -4.50 8.57
CA ILE A 39 -8.29 -4.71 7.20
C ILE A 39 -8.61 -6.19 6.98
N THR A 40 -7.70 -7.08 7.37
CA THR A 40 -7.87 -8.53 7.23
C THR A 40 -9.08 -9.04 8.01
N SER A 41 -9.26 -8.55 9.24
CA SER A 41 -10.42 -8.91 10.07
C SER A 41 -11.73 -8.41 9.45
N GLN A 42 -11.74 -7.18 8.92
CA GLN A 42 -12.92 -6.62 8.28
C GLN A 42 -13.33 -7.40 7.02
N LEU A 43 -12.36 -7.82 6.20
CA LEU A 43 -12.61 -8.66 5.02
C LEU A 43 -13.25 -10.00 5.42
N LYS A 44 -12.72 -10.65 6.46
CA LYS A 44 -13.30 -11.89 7.01
C LYS A 44 -14.72 -11.69 7.54
N MET A 45 -14.98 -10.59 8.25
CA MET A 45 -16.33 -10.25 8.74
C MET A 45 -17.33 -10.00 7.62
N MET A 46 -16.87 -9.47 6.48
CA MET A 46 -17.69 -9.34 5.27
C MET A 46 -17.92 -10.67 4.54
N GLY A 47 -17.34 -11.77 5.03
CA GLY A 47 -17.42 -13.10 4.40
C GLY A 47 -16.63 -13.19 3.10
N VAL A 48 -15.64 -12.32 2.89
CA VAL A 48 -14.84 -12.32 1.66
C VAL A 48 -13.40 -12.70 1.94
N ASP A 49 -12.93 -13.76 1.28
CA ASP A 49 -11.58 -14.28 1.44
C ASP A 49 -10.58 -13.59 0.47
N ILE A 50 -10.24 -12.34 0.74
CA ILE A 50 -9.31 -11.56 -0.11
C ILE A 50 -7.95 -11.48 0.56
N GLU A 51 -6.92 -11.94 -0.14
CA GLU A 51 -5.52 -11.78 0.30
C GLU A 51 -5.09 -10.30 0.18
N LEU A 52 -4.49 -9.79 1.27
CA LEU A 52 -3.90 -8.47 1.33
C LEU A 52 -2.39 -8.57 1.11
N ILE A 53 -1.84 -7.69 0.26
CA ILE A 53 -0.41 -7.59 0.01
C ILE A 53 0.06 -6.23 0.46
N ALA A 54 1.07 -6.20 1.32
CA ALA A 54 1.70 -4.97 1.77
C ALA A 54 3.04 -4.75 1.05
N THR A 55 3.32 -3.51 0.66
CA THR A 55 4.60 -3.13 0.05
C THR A 55 5.19 -1.94 0.78
N GLU A 56 6.49 -2.02 1.09
CA GLU A 56 7.23 -0.90 1.68
C GLU A 56 7.37 0.26 0.67
N THR A 57 7.22 1.47 1.16
CA THR A 57 7.41 2.72 0.41
C THR A 57 8.75 3.34 0.74
N LYS A 58 9.27 4.20 -0.15
CA LYS A 58 10.60 4.85 -0.01
C LYS A 58 10.82 5.63 1.29
N PHE A 59 9.75 5.96 2.03
CA PHE A 59 9.79 6.73 3.27
C PHE A 59 9.34 5.89 4.48
N ASN A 60 9.73 4.61 4.48
CA ASN A 60 9.46 3.62 5.54
C ASN A 60 7.96 3.43 5.85
N GLY A 61 7.06 3.76 4.93
CA GLY A 61 5.61 3.58 5.13
C GLY A 61 5.10 2.33 4.40
N MET A 62 4.02 1.72 4.87
CA MET A 62 3.40 0.58 4.18
C MET A 62 2.23 1.00 3.26
N ARG A 63 2.20 0.43 2.05
CA ARG A 63 1.06 0.54 1.13
C ARG A 63 0.40 -0.83 0.96
N PHE A 64 -0.90 -0.87 1.22
CA PHE A 64 -1.71 -2.08 1.10
C PHE A 64 -2.37 -2.19 -0.27
N TRP A 65 -2.47 -3.42 -0.77
CA TRP A 65 -3.09 -3.80 -2.03
C TRP A 65 -3.93 -5.05 -1.83
N PHE A 66 -5.00 -5.17 -2.59
CA PHE A 66 -5.70 -6.45 -2.72
C PHE A 66 -5.03 -7.31 -3.78
N LYS A 67 -4.96 -8.61 -3.55
CA LYS A 67 -4.65 -9.60 -4.60
C LYS A 67 -5.93 -10.00 -5.30
N CYS A 68 -6.00 -9.79 -6.61
CA CYS A 68 -7.15 -10.24 -7.39
C CYS A 68 -7.22 -11.78 -7.42
N GLN A 69 -8.32 -12.38 -6.97
CA GLN A 69 -8.48 -13.84 -6.97
C GLN A 69 -8.52 -14.47 -8.37
N GLN A 70 -8.74 -13.67 -9.43
CA GLN A 70 -8.86 -14.17 -10.81
C GLN A 70 -7.57 -14.04 -11.64
N CYS A 71 -6.69 -13.09 -11.29
CA CYS A 71 -5.48 -12.82 -12.08
C CYS A 71 -4.24 -12.53 -11.24
N GLU A 72 -4.35 -12.64 -9.92
CA GLU A 72 -3.29 -12.47 -8.91
C GLU A 72 -2.59 -11.11 -8.90
N ARG A 73 -3.05 -10.16 -9.70
CA ARG A 73 -2.51 -8.79 -9.73
C ARG A 73 -2.81 -8.06 -8.43
N ARG A 74 -1.85 -7.24 -8.01
CA ARG A 74 -2.02 -6.25 -6.94
C ARG A 74 -2.85 -5.08 -7.46
N VAL A 75 -3.99 -4.83 -6.83
CA VAL A 75 -4.92 -3.75 -7.21
C VAL A 75 -5.39 -2.98 -5.98
N GLY A 76 -5.62 -1.68 -6.14
CA GLY A 76 -6.12 -0.84 -5.03
C GLY A 76 -7.63 -0.98 -4.80
N VAL A 77 -8.36 -1.54 -5.76
CA VAL A 77 -9.81 -1.70 -5.72
C VAL A 77 -10.19 -3.02 -6.37
N LEU A 78 -11.00 -3.81 -5.65
CA LEU A 78 -11.76 -4.91 -6.21
C LEU A 78 -13.21 -4.48 -6.36
N PHE A 79 -13.89 -5.04 -7.34
CA PHE A 79 -15.27 -4.76 -7.65
C PHE A 79 -16.08 -6.04 -7.47
N LYS A 80 -17.34 -5.90 -7.05
CA LYS A 80 -18.33 -6.98 -7.07
C LYS A 80 -19.22 -6.77 -8.30
N HIS A 81 -19.30 -7.75 -9.18
CA HIS A 81 -20.13 -7.66 -10.37
C HIS A 81 -21.62 -7.70 -9.97
N PRO A 82 -22.48 -6.79 -10.48
CA PRO A 82 -23.84 -6.65 -9.99
C PRO A 82 -24.77 -7.82 -10.33
N ILE A 83 -24.46 -8.59 -11.38
CA ILE A 83 -25.28 -9.73 -11.85
C ILE A 83 -24.74 -11.06 -11.32
N THR A 84 -23.48 -11.39 -11.64
CA THR A 84 -22.83 -12.65 -11.26
C THR A 84 -22.34 -12.69 -9.82
N GLU A 85 -22.39 -11.58 -9.09
CA GLU A 85 -21.82 -11.40 -7.74
C GLU A 85 -20.32 -11.69 -7.61
N SER A 86 -19.63 -11.94 -8.72
CA SER A 86 -18.22 -12.29 -8.74
C SER A 86 -17.36 -11.10 -8.32
N ILE A 87 -16.33 -11.37 -7.52
CA ILE A 87 -15.37 -10.37 -7.08
C ILE A 87 -14.13 -10.45 -7.96
N GLY A 88 -13.67 -9.30 -8.45
CA GLY A 88 -12.52 -9.23 -9.34
C GLY A 88 -12.02 -7.82 -9.57
N CYS A 89 -10.86 -7.71 -10.20
CA CYS A 89 -10.35 -6.41 -10.61
C CYS A 89 -11.09 -5.88 -11.85
N ARG A 90 -10.90 -4.59 -12.14
CA ARG A 90 -11.48 -3.91 -13.32
C ARG A 90 -11.31 -4.70 -14.61
N LEU A 91 -10.13 -5.29 -14.82
CA LEU A 91 -9.81 -6.02 -16.05
C LEU A 91 -10.53 -7.37 -16.12
N CYS A 92 -10.52 -8.13 -15.03
CA CYS A 92 -11.18 -9.43 -14.97
C CYS A 92 -12.70 -9.32 -15.14
N LEU A 93 -13.30 -8.24 -14.61
CA LEU A 93 -14.72 -7.97 -14.76
C LEU A 93 -15.05 -7.17 -16.03
N HIS A 94 -14.09 -6.95 -16.93
CA HIS A 94 -14.27 -6.22 -18.19
C HIS A 94 -14.95 -4.84 -18.01
N LEU A 95 -14.60 -4.13 -16.93
CA LEU A 95 -15.21 -2.85 -16.57
C LEU A 95 -14.56 -1.69 -17.33
N HIS A 96 -15.40 -0.90 -18.00
CA HIS A 96 -15.01 0.29 -18.74
C HIS A 96 -15.32 1.56 -17.95
N TYR A 97 -14.46 2.57 -18.08
CA TYR A 97 -14.78 3.89 -17.59
C TYR A 97 -15.87 4.52 -18.46
N ARG A 98 -16.85 5.17 -17.83
CA ARG A 98 -17.97 5.84 -18.53
C ARG A 98 -17.51 6.82 -19.61
N LYS A 99 -16.35 7.46 -19.45
CA LYS A 99 -15.76 8.38 -20.43
C LYS A 99 -14.55 7.75 -21.12
N GLN A 100 -14.77 6.75 -21.96
CA GLN A 100 -13.84 6.49 -23.08
C GLN A 100 -14.29 7.40 -24.23
N ARG A 101 -13.73 8.61 -24.33
CA ARG A 101 -13.84 9.38 -25.58
C ARG A 101 -13.28 8.48 -26.68
N TYR A 102 -14.08 8.17 -27.70
CA TYR A 102 -13.56 7.78 -28.99
C TYR A 102 -12.62 8.93 -29.43
N LYS A 103 -11.31 8.74 -29.30
CA LYS A 103 -10.35 9.59 -29.99
C LYS A 103 -10.53 9.27 -31.47
N GLY A 104 -11.16 10.18 -32.23
CA GLY A 104 -11.07 10.20 -33.69
C GLY A 104 -12.36 10.03 -34.51
N MET A 105 -13.51 10.57 -34.10
CA MET A 105 -14.67 10.67 -35.02
C MET A 105 -15.37 12.03 -34.91
N ALA A 106 -14.68 13.11 -35.27
CA ALA A 106 -15.27 14.42 -35.51
C ALA A 106 -14.42 15.22 -36.52
N GLU A 107 -14.21 14.70 -37.73
CA GLU A 107 -13.58 15.45 -38.85
C GLU A 107 -14.16 15.02 -40.22
N LEU A 108 -15.42 14.58 -40.29
CA LEU A 108 -16.12 14.36 -41.56
C LEU A 108 -17.56 14.85 -41.42
N GLY A 109 -17.76 16.11 -41.78
CA GLY A 109 -19.03 16.80 -41.89
C GLY A 109 -18.79 18.15 -42.53
#